data_AF-A0A6B8WJ06-F1
#
_entry.id   AF-A0A6B8WJ06-F1
#
_cell.length_a   1.000
_cell.length_b   1.000
_cell.length_c   1.000
_cell.angle_alpha   90.00
_cell.angle_beta   90.00
_cell.angle_gamma   90.00
#
_symmetry.space_group_name_H-M   'P 1'
#
loop_
_entity.id
_entity.type
_entity.pdbx_description
1 polymer ?
#
loop_
_entity_poly.entity_id
_entity_poly.type
_entity_poly.pdbx_seq_one_letter_code
_entity_poly.pdbx_strand_id
1 'polypeptide(L)'
;MDIGQWGLSGAEDFRPGNTARGVSVLRFKRQRSGGINSVLINHALRLCVRVHVGTFHREMDVAVPNSSSLAEILTEVLELCGAPMISLPWQATTAAGQPLDQSLPLGESGLEQGSVLVLQPETESAAPVVRDAAEALVEGTAARPAQGLSTLAATIGAILLALVLLSSPLRGPLPAALLSGVVALVCVTVLTWHRRLPSLAIMVVLLSALSGVLAVAEGLAWTPEVAAWAFGAGACGAVVAIAGLSFLRVLPLRSAATLYTLVVLALGAASALSFGITPEGTAAAVVAAVLLILLAAPAAGSQLAGLKVPALPSAGQDLKASDRPDPDIMDRAHRAVHIHEGIILGALLGLLPAVLMVGLSGGGFAQALGVSTAGALLLHSARHRSPLATWALFLGALGGLAAVVLAAVQGPGHPTQLGVAMVAALATLSAPLWAGKIPELEPTTVVWLERAESLAIITLFPLAAQLMGIFAMIRGLG
;
A
#
# COMPACT_ATOMS: atom_id res chain seq x y z
N MET A 1 -94.10 8.19 4.59
CA MET A 1 -94.94 7.21 5.28
C MET A 1 -94.13 5.93 5.34
N ASP A 2 -93.84 5.53 6.57
CA ASP A 2 -93.02 4.39 6.98
C ASP A 2 -93.37 3.08 6.25
N ILE A 3 -92.39 2.18 6.14
CA ILE A 3 -92.24 1.04 7.06
C ILE A 3 -91.05 0.18 6.60
N GLY A 4 -90.06 0.03 7.50
CA GLY A 4 -89.75 -1.30 8.02
C GLY A 4 -88.68 -2.17 7.37
N GLN A 5 -87.43 -1.87 7.69
CA GLN A 5 -86.57 -2.68 8.57
C GLN A 5 -86.11 -4.14 8.23
N TRP A 6 -84.76 -4.23 8.16
CA TRP A 6 -83.80 -5.18 8.80
C TRP A 6 -83.41 -6.52 8.14
N GLY A 7 -82.09 -6.72 8.05
CA GLY A 7 -81.46 -8.04 7.86
C GLY A 7 -80.06 -8.02 7.22
N LEU A 8 -79.05 -7.54 7.95
CA LEU A 8 -77.62 -7.56 7.59
C LEU A 8 -77.05 -8.99 7.51
N SER A 9 -76.17 -9.26 6.53
CA SER A 9 -74.86 -9.90 6.74
C SER A 9 -74.24 -10.39 5.42
N GLY A 10 -73.11 -9.80 5.04
CA GLY A 10 -72.13 -10.42 4.13
C GLY A 10 -71.87 -9.63 2.86
N ALA A 11 -71.15 -8.51 3.01
CA ALA A 11 -70.65 -7.65 1.94
C ALA A 11 -69.89 -8.44 0.85
N GLU A 12 -70.36 -8.32 -0.40
CA GLU A 12 -69.86 -7.36 -1.41
C GLU A 12 -68.32 -7.15 -1.41
N ASP A 13 -67.58 -7.19 -2.52
CA ASP A 13 -67.93 -6.62 -3.82
C ASP A 13 -67.19 -7.23 -5.03
N PHE A 14 -68.02 -7.57 -6.01
CA PHE A 14 -68.03 -7.10 -7.40
C PHE A 14 -66.73 -6.79 -8.18
N ARG A 15 -66.64 -7.56 -9.29
CA ARG A 15 -65.89 -7.41 -10.56
C ARG A 15 -66.39 -6.18 -11.37
N PRO A 16 -66.26 -6.11 -12.72
CA PRO A 16 -65.13 -6.22 -13.68
C PRO A 16 -65.03 -4.97 -14.59
N GLY A 17 -64.03 -4.87 -15.49
CA GLY A 17 -64.20 -4.04 -16.70
C GLY A 17 -62.95 -3.42 -17.33
N ASN A 18 -62.29 -4.19 -18.18
CA ASN A 18 -61.70 -3.82 -19.48
C ASN A 18 -61.71 -2.32 -19.91
N THR A 19 -60.54 -1.68 -20.07
CA THR A 19 -60.26 -0.76 -21.20
C THR A 19 -58.76 -0.60 -21.44
N ALA A 20 -58.40 -0.60 -22.72
CA ALA A 20 -57.06 -0.56 -23.29
C ALA A 20 -56.36 0.81 -23.25
N ARG A 21 -55.02 0.79 -23.38
CA ARG A 21 -54.09 1.73 -24.07
C ARG A 21 -52.70 1.57 -23.42
N GLY A 22 -51.57 1.35 -24.08
CA GLY A 22 -51.20 1.18 -25.47
C GLY A 22 -49.67 1.07 -25.47
N VAL A 23 -49.13 -0.15 -25.57
CA VAL A 23 -47.68 -0.40 -25.64
C VAL A 23 -47.30 -0.39 -27.11
N SER A 24 -46.70 0.70 -27.59
CA SER A 24 -46.16 0.82 -28.94
C SER A 24 -44.81 0.11 -29.02
N VAL A 25 -44.85 -1.19 -29.30
CA VAL A 25 -43.69 -1.96 -29.75
C VAL A 25 -43.41 -1.57 -31.21
N LEU A 26 -42.40 -0.73 -31.43
CA LEU A 26 -41.91 -0.40 -32.77
C LEU A 26 -41.23 -1.64 -33.39
N ARG A 27 -41.98 -2.38 -34.21
CA ARG A 27 -41.46 -3.41 -35.13
C ARG A 27 -40.66 -2.74 -36.25
N PHE A 28 -39.35 -2.92 -36.27
CA PHE A 28 -38.53 -2.59 -37.44
C PHE A 28 -38.88 -3.52 -38.61
N LYS A 29 -39.44 -2.93 -39.67
CA LYS A 29 -39.70 -3.60 -40.95
C LYS A 29 -38.36 -3.70 -41.69
N ARG A 30 -37.85 -4.92 -41.88
CA ARG A 30 -36.61 -5.20 -42.62
C ARG A 30 -36.82 -4.89 -44.10
N GLN A 31 -36.43 -3.69 -44.54
CA GLN A 31 -36.36 -3.34 -45.96
C GLN A 31 -35.02 -3.81 -46.51
N ARG A 32 -35.03 -4.83 -47.37
CA ARG A 32 -33.90 -5.18 -48.23
C ARG A 32 -33.89 -4.21 -49.40
N SER A 33 -32.86 -3.37 -49.51
CA SER A 33 -32.52 -2.67 -50.76
C SER A 33 -31.07 -2.18 -50.70
N GLY A 34 -30.28 -2.59 -51.70
CA GLY A 34 -29.17 -1.82 -52.29
C GLY A 34 -27.94 -1.55 -51.45
N GLY A 35 -26.81 -2.17 -51.81
CA GLY A 35 -25.51 -1.87 -51.24
C GLY A 35 -25.03 -0.45 -51.51
N ILE A 36 -24.78 0.29 -50.44
CA ILE A 36 -23.86 1.43 -50.34
C ILE A 36 -23.28 1.33 -48.92
N ASN A 37 -21.95 1.49 -48.78
CA ASN A 37 -21.21 1.42 -47.52
C ASN A 37 -21.92 2.16 -46.38
N SER A 38 -22.66 1.44 -45.53
CA SER A 38 -23.20 1.99 -44.30
C SER A 38 -22.09 1.99 -43.26
N VAL A 39 -21.42 3.12 -43.11
CA VAL A 39 -20.81 3.47 -41.82
C VAL A 39 -21.93 3.33 -40.78
N LEU A 40 -21.76 2.48 -39.78
CA LEU A 40 -22.69 2.41 -38.64
C LEU A 40 -22.58 3.74 -37.90
N ILE A 41 -23.37 4.73 -38.33
CA ILE A 41 -23.56 5.98 -37.60
C ILE A 41 -24.31 5.58 -36.33
N ASN A 42 -23.59 5.45 -35.22
CA ASN A 42 -24.22 5.28 -33.92
C ASN A 42 -25.03 6.53 -33.62
N HIS A 43 -26.33 6.47 -33.88
CA HIS A 43 -27.25 7.57 -33.65
C HIS A 43 -27.49 7.86 -32.16
N ALA A 44 -27.02 6.98 -31.27
CA ALA A 44 -27.11 7.14 -29.83
C ALA A 44 -25.72 7.00 -29.17
N LEU A 45 -25.41 7.95 -28.29
CA LEU A 45 -24.25 7.97 -27.43
C LEU A 45 -24.66 7.42 -26.06
N ARG A 46 -23.97 6.41 -25.55
CA ARG A 46 -24.18 5.90 -24.18
C ARG A 46 -23.25 6.66 -23.25
N LEU A 47 -23.83 7.36 -22.29
CA LEU A 47 -23.10 8.16 -21.30
C LEU A 47 -23.46 7.69 -19.91
N CYS A 48 -22.50 7.81 -18.99
CA CYS A 48 -22.77 7.73 -17.57
C CYS A 48 -22.86 9.16 -17.03
N VAL A 49 -24.02 9.57 -16.54
CA VAL A 49 -24.25 10.89 -15.97
C VAL A 49 -24.16 10.82 -14.45
N ARG A 50 -23.29 11.64 -13.87
CA ARG A 50 -23.10 11.78 -12.43
C ARG A 50 -23.54 13.16 -11.99
N VAL A 51 -24.51 13.21 -11.08
CA VAL A 51 -25.05 14.45 -10.53
C VAL A 51 -24.50 14.65 -9.12
N HIS A 52 -23.81 15.76 -8.89
CA HIS A 52 -23.22 16.10 -7.59
C HIS A 52 -23.72 17.46 -7.11
N VAL A 53 -24.47 17.48 -6.00
CA VAL A 53 -24.91 18.72 -5.33
C VAL A 53 -24.89 18.53 -3.82
N GLY A 54 -23.96 19.16 -3.11
CA GLY A 54 -23.86 19.02 -1.65
C GLY A 54 -23.73 17.55 -1.23
N THR A 55 -24.72 17.02 -0.53
CA THR A 55 -24.80 15.60 -0.13
C THR A 55 -25.52 14.70 -1.14
N PHE A 56 -26.11 15.26 -2.19
CA PHE A 56 -26.80 14.51 -3.24
C PHE A 56 -25.80 14.03 -4.29
N HIS A 57 -25.66 12.70 -4.38
CA HIS A 57 -24.84 12.02 -5.38
C HIS A 57 -25.65 10.91 -6.03
N ARG A 58 -25.86 11.00 -7.35
CA ARG A 58 -26.49 9.94 -8.14
C ARG A 58 -25.78 9.74 -9.46
N GLU A 59 -25.79 8.50 -9.90
CA GLU A 59 -25.20 8.04 -11.15
C GLU A 59 -26.28 7.32 -11.96
N MET A 60 -26.34 7.59 -13.27
CA MET A 60 -27.28 6.95 -14.18
C MET A 60 -26.67 6.79 -15.56
N ASP A 61 -26.83 5.62 -16.15
CA ASP A 61 -26.47 5.35 -17.53
C ASP A 61 -27.63 5.74 -18.46
N VAL A 62 -27.36 6.60 -19.44
CA VAL A 62 -28.35 7.10 -20.40
C VAL A 62 -27.84 6.90 -21.83
N ALA A 63 -28.74 6.48 -22.72
CA ALA A 63 -28.49 6.50 -24.14
C ALA A 63 -29.18 7.73 -24.74
N VAL A 64 -28.39 8.67 -25.25
CA VAL A 64 -28.87 9.97 -25.75
C VAL A 64 -28.56 10.11 -27.24
N PRO A 65 -29.41 10.77 -28.03
CA PRO A 65 -29.15 10.95 -29.45
C PRO A 65 -27.87 11.76 -29.68
N ASN A 66 -27.05 11.33 -30.64
CA ASN A 66 -25.77 11.99 -30.92
C ASN A 66 -25.93 13.43 -31.46
N SER A 67 -27.10 13.72 -32.06
CA SER A 67 -27.44 15.03 -32.61
C SER A 67 -28.05 15.99 -31.60
N SER A 68 -28.46 15.51 -30.42
CA SER A 68 -29.03 16.36 -29.38
C SER A 68 -27.92 17.09 -28.64
N SER A 69 -28.19 18.33 -28.25
CA SER A 69 -27.32 19.09 -27.36
C SER A 69 -27.62 18.74 -25.91
N LEU A 70 -26.65 18.93 -25.00
CA LEU A 70 -26.88 18.66 -23.59
C LEU A 70 -27.97 19.58 -23.01
N ALA A 71 -28.03 20.83 -23.46
CA ALA A 71 -29.04 21.79 -23.03
C ALA A 71 -30.49 21.34 -23.32
N GLU A 72 -30.71 20.60 -24.40
CA GLU A 72 -32.04 20.05 -24.74
C GLU A 72 -32.48 18.93 -23.80
N ILE A 73 -31.54 18.03 -23.46
CA ILE A 73 -31.84 16.82 -22.68
C ILE A 73 -31.64 17.00 -21.17
N LEU A 74 -31.01 18.10 -20.75
CA LEU A 74 -30.58 18.32 -19.36
C LEU A 74 -31.74 18.16 -18.38
N THR A 75 -32.88 18.77 -18.65
CA THR A 75 -34.05 18.72 -17.77
C THR A 75 -34.55 17.28 -17.60
N GLU A 76 -34.65 16.52 -18.69
CA GLU A 76 -35.07 15.11 -18.65
C GLU A 76 -34.07 14.25 -17.86
N VAL A 77 -32.77 14.47 -18.08
CA VAL A 77 -31.70 13.78 -17.36
C VAL A 77 -31.75 14.09 -15.86
N LEU A 78 -31.97 15.35 -15.48
CA LEU A 78 -32.10 15.77 -14.09
C LEU A 78 -33.36 15.20 -13.41
N GLU A 79 -34.49 15.18 -14.11
CA GLU A 79 -35.74 14.57 -13.64
C GLU A 79 -35.59 13.05 -13.45
N LEU A 80 -34.98 12.36 -14.41
CA LEU A 80 -34.70 10.93 -14.33
C LEU A 80 -33.71 10.61 -13.19
N CYS A 81 -32.69 11.46 -12.98
CA CYS A 81 -31.81 11.38 -11.83
C CYS A 81 -32.53 11.70 -10.51
N GLY A 82 -33.68 12.39 -10.53
CA GLY A 82 -34.34 12.93 -9.33
C GLY A 82 -33.50 14.01 -8.64
N ALA A 83 -32.81 14.84 -9.43
CA ALA A 83 -31.96 15.91 -8.92
C ALA A 83 -32.78 16.99 -8.18
N PRO A 84 -32.23 17.58 -7.10
CA PRO A 84 -32.91 18.66 -6.38
C PRO A 84 -32.98 19.93 -7.21
N MET A 85 -33.99 20.77 -6.98
CA MET A 85 -34.01 22.12 -7.53
C MET A 85 -32.93 22.97 -6.85
N ILE A 86 -32.05 23.56 -7.67
CA ILE A 86 -30.94 24.40 -7.23
C ILE A 86 -31.15 25.85 -7.72
N SER A 87 -30.55 26.82 -7.03
CA SER A 87 -30.63 28.24 -7.38
C SER A 87 -29.62 28.68 -8.43
N LEU A 88 -28.62 27.85 -8.71
CA LEU A 88 -27.55 28.10 -9.69
C LEU A 88 -27.82 27.28 -10.96
N PRO A 89 -27.32 27.72 -12.13
CA PRO A 89 -27.38 26.91 -13.34
C PRO A 89 -26.61 25.59 -13.15
N TRP A 90 -26.94 24.58 -13.95
CA TRP A 90 -26.12 23.37 -14.00
C TRP A 90 -24.96 23.57 -14.96
N GLN A 91 -23.76 23.22 -14.51
CA GLN A 91 -22.56 23.15 -15.33
C GLN A 91 -22.24 21.68 -15.61
N ALA A 92 -22.05 21.38 -16.89
CA ALA A 92 -21.62 20.08 -17.36
C ALA A 92 -20.10 20.05 -17.53
N THR A 93 -19.47 19.00 -17.02
CA THR A 93 -18.03 18.78 -17.12
C THR A 93 -17.74 17.34 -17.51
N THR A 94 -16.60 17.10 -18.15
CA THR A 94 -16.08 15.73 -18.34
C THR A 94 -15.58 15.16 -17.01
N ALA A 95 -15.31 13.85 -16.96
CA ALA A 95 -14.64 13.23 -15.81
C ALA A 95 -13.31 13.89 -15.41
N ALA A 96 -12.64 14.56 -16.36
CA ALA A 96 -11.39 15.28 -16.14
C ALA A 96 -11.62 16.73 -15.64
N GLY A 97 -12.87 17.14 -15.44
CA GLY A 97 -13.23 18.49 -14.99
C GLY A 97 -13.21 19.55 -16.09
N GLN A 98 -13.12 19.16 -17.36
CA GLN A 98 -13.21 20.13 -18.46
C GLN A 98 -14.67 20.54 -18.67
N PRO A 99 -15.00 21.85 -18.69
CA PRO A 99 -16.35 22.30 -18.96
C PRO A 99 -16.76 21.93 -20.38
N LEU A 100 -17.98 21.41 -20.50
CA LEU A 100 -18.59 21.08 -21.79
C LEU A 100 -19.47 22.24 -22.24
N ASP A 101 -19.36 22.63 -23.50
CA ASP A 101 -20.35 23.51 -24.11
C ASP A 101 -21.66 22.75 -24.26
N GLN A 102 -22.67 23.19 -23.51
CA GLN A 102 -23.97 22.52 -23.44
C GLN A 102 -24.83 22.76 -24.69
N SER A 103 -24.46 23.72 -25.53
CA SER A 103 -25.17 24.05 -26.77
C SER A 103 -24.71 23.23 -27.97
N LEU A 104 -23.52 22.64 -27.92
CA LEU A 104 -23.01 21.78 -28.98
C LEU A 104 -23.71 20.41 -28.99
N PRO A 105 -23.94 19.81 -30.17
CA PRO A 105 -24.36 18.42 -30.27
C PRO A 105 -23.38 17.50 -29.56
N LEU A 106 -23.89 16.50 -28.85
CA LEU A 106 -23.07 15.56 -28.07
C LEU A 106 -22.07 14.77 -28.92
N GLY A 107 -22.36 14.57 -30.21
CA GLY A 107 -21.43 13.96 -31.16
C GLY A 107 -20.22 14.81 -31.53
N GLU A 108 -20.29 16.11 -31.30
CA GLU A 108 -19.22 17.08 -31.58
C GLU A 108 -18.57 17.60 -30.30
N SER A 109 -19.12 17.26 -29.13
CA SER A 109 -18.62 17.70 -27.83
C SER A 109 -17.40 16.91 -27.32
N GLY A 110 -16.82 16.02 -28.14
CA GLY A 110 -15.65 15.20 -27.78
C GLY A 110 -15.93 14.06 -26.79
N LEU A 111 -17.21 13.72 -26.56
CA LEU A 111 -17.61 12.60 -25.71
C LEU A 111 -17.69 11.31 -26.53
N GLU A 112 -17.08 10.23 -26.01
CA GLU A 112 -17.13 8.90 -26.60
C GLU A 112 -18.15 7.99 -25.87
N GLN A 113 -18.43 6.82 -26.44
CA GLN A 113 -19.27 5.80 -25.81
C GLN A 113 -18.68 5.39 -24.45
N GLY A 114 -19.50 5.44 -23.40
CA GLY A 114 -19.08 5.15 -22.02
C GLY A 114 -18.42 6.32 -21.30
N SER A 115 -18.37 7.52 -21.91
CA SER A 115 -17.85 8.70 -21.24
C SER A 115 -18.70 9.07 -20.02
N VAL A 116 -18.04 9.60 -18.99
CA VAL A 116 -18.69 10.08 -17.78
C VAL A 116 -18.89 11.59 -17.86
N LEU A 117 -20.14 12.00 -17.77
CA LEU A 117 -20.58 13.40 -17.72
C LEU A 117 -20.90 13.76 -16.26
N VAL A 118 -20.27 14.81 -15.75
CA VAL A 118 -20.46 15.28 -14.37
C VAL A 118 -21.28 16.58 -14.40
N LEU A 119 -22.47 16.55 -13.79
CA LEU A 119 -23.36 17.69 -13.60
C LEU A 119 -23.20 18.22 -12.18
N GLN A 120 -22.82 19.49 -12.07
CA GLN A 120 -22.67 20.21 -10.80
C GLN A 120 -23.24 21.62 -10.91
N PRO A 121 -23.57 22.30 -9.81
CA PRO A 121 -23.97 23.71 -9.86
C PRO A 121 -22.83 24.55 -10.43
N GLU A 122 -23.17 25.52 -11.27
CA GLU A 122 -22.21 26.46 -11.83
C GLU A 122 -21.60 27.28 -10.70
N THR A 123 -20.34 26.99 -10.41
CA THR A 123 -19.50 27.78 -9.52
C THR A 123 -18.53 28.58 -10.37
N GLU A 124 -18.36 29.85 -10.04
CA GLU A 124 -17.32 30.68 -10.62
C GLU A 124 -15.95 30.07 -10.26
N SER A 125 -15.42 29.24 -11.15
CA SER A 125 -14.06 28.75 -11.02
C SER A 125 -13.14 29.92 -11.30
N ALA A 126 -12.20 30.18 -10.40
CA ALA A 126 -11.13 31.13 -10.66
C ALA A 126 -10.53 30.82 -12.03
N ALA A 127 -10.49 31.83 -12.91
CA ALA A 127 -9.99 31.64 -14.26
C ALA A 127 -8.58 31.03 -14.19
N PRO A 128 -8.26 30.01 -15.01
CA PRO A 128 -6.93 29.41 -15.01
C PRO A 128 -5.92 30.50 -15.34
N VAL A 129 -5.18 30.96 -14.34
CA VAL A 129 -4.10 31.93 -14.53
C VAL A 129 -2.97 31.16 -15.19
N VAL A 130 -2.70 31.46 -16.45
CA VAL A 130 -1.52 30.95 -17.15
C VAL A 130 -0.30 31.57 -16.46
N ARG A 131 0.36 30.76 -15.64
CA ARG A 131 1.56 31.14 -14.89
C ARG A 131 2.79 30.66 -15.63
N ASP A 132 3.84 31.47 -15.61
CA ASP A 132 5.15 31.03 -16.11
C ASP A 132 5.68 29.87 -15.22
N ALA A 133 6.57 29.05 -15.76
CA ALA A 133 7.16 27.91 -15.07
C ALA A 133 7.78 28.30 -13.71
N ALA A 134 8.36 29.51 -13.62
CA ALA A 134 8.89 30.04 -12.37
C ALA A 134 7.80 30.33 -11.34
N GLU A 135 6.70 30.98 -11.73
CA GLU A 135 5.56 31.27 -10.85
C GLU A 135 4.85 29.98 -10.41
N ALA A 136 4.68 29.03 -11.33
CA ALA A 136 4.12 27.71 -11.04
C ALA A 136 4.98 26.93 -10.04
N LEU A 137 6.31 27.00 -10.16
CA LEU A 137 7.24 26.37 -9.22
C LEU A 137 7.14 27.02 -7.83
N VAL A 138 7.17 28.35 -7.76
CA VAL A 138 7.11 29.09 -6.49
C VAL A 138 5.79 28.80 -5.78
N GLU A 139 4.66 28.84 -6.47
CA GLU A 139 3.37 28.58 -5.84
C GLU A 139 3.19 27.11 -5.41
N GLY A 140 3.68 26.18 -6.24
CA GLY A 140 3.74 24.76 -5.87
C GLY A 140 4.57 24.51 -4.60
N THR A 141 5.52 25.40 -4.29
CA THR A 141 6.33 25.35 -3.06
C THR A 141 5.80 26.22 -1.92
N ALA A 142 5.07 27.30 -2.20
CA ALA A 142 4.52 28.22 -1.19
C ALA A 142 3.52 27.51 -0.25
N ALA A 143 2.81 26.49 -0.74
CA ALA A 143 1.93 25.64 0.06
C ALA A 143 2.68 24.69 1.03
N ARG A 144 4.01 24.56 0.90
CA ARG A 144 4.84 23.66 1.71
C ARG A 144 5.84 24.48 2.52
N PRO A 145 5.45 25.00 3.71
CA PRO A 145 6.42 25.62 4.60
C PRO A 145 7.59 24.66 4.88
N ALA A 146 8.77 25.20 5.18
CA ALA A 146 10.02 24.45 5.40
C ALA A 146 10.02 23.58 6.68
N GLN A 147 8.96 22.81 6.91
CA GLN A 147 8.75 21.90 8.04
C GLN A 147 9.86 20.85 8.16
N GLY A 148 10.49 20.50 7.03
CA GLY A 148 11.64 19.58 7.00
C GLY A 148 12.85 20.08 7.80
N LEU A 149 13.10 21.40 7.83
CA LEU A 149 14.29 21.95 8.47
C LEU A 149 14.25 21.78 10.00
N SER A 150 13.09 22.05 10.61
CA SER A 150 12.90 21.82 12.06
C SER A 150 13.01 20.35 12.42
N THR A 151 12.50 19.44 11.57
CA THR A 151 12.61 18.00 11.82
C THR A 151 14.05 17.51 11.71
N LEU A 152 14.82 18.03 10.75
CA LEU A 152 16.23 17.70 10.57
C LEU A 152 17.08 18.25 11.73
N ALA A 153 16.89 19.52 12.08
CA ALA A 153 17.60 20.15 13.19
C ALA A 153 17.35 19.41 14.52
N ALA A 154 16.10 19.01 14.79
CA ALA A 154 15.76 18.22 15.97
C ALA A 154 16.43 16.84 15.96
N THR A 155 16.43 16.12 14.84
CA THR A 155 17.11 14.83 14.74
C THR A 155 18.62 14.93 14.89
N ILE A 156 19.24 15.94 14.27
CA ILE A 156 20.69 16.19 14.38
C ILE A 156 21.02 16.57 15.82
N GLY A 157 20.21 17.42 16.46
CA GLY A 157 20.38 17.77 17.86
C GLY A 157 20.32 16.55 18.79
N ALA A 158 19.39 15.62 18.56
CA ALA A 158 19.32 14.37 19.31
C ALA A 158 20.55 13.47 19.09
N ILE A 159 21.03 13.35 17.84
CA ILE A 159 22.23 12.60 17.50
C ILE A 159 23.47 13.21 18.17
N LEU A 160 23.63 14.54 18.07
CA LEU A 160 24.75 15.26 18.69
C LEU A 160 24.71 15.12 20.21
N LEU A 161 23.53 15.21 20.83
CA LEU A 161 23.37 15.03 22.27
C LEU A 161 23.75 13.59 22.69
N ALA A 162 23.30 12.58 21.94
CA ALA A 162 23.71 11.19 22.16
C ALA A 162 25.23 11.04 22.01
N LEU A 163 25.83 11.60 20.96
CA LEU A 163 27.27 11.51 20.71
C LEU A 163 28.08 12.16 21.85
N VAL A 164 27.69 13.35 22.29
CA VAL A 164 28.33 14.07 23.39
C VAL A 164 28.27 13.26 24.68
N LEU A 165 27.09 12.73 25.03
CA LEU A 165 26.91 11.98 26.28
C LEU A 165 27.56 10.58 26.24
N LEU A 166 27.55 9.90 25.10
CA LEU A 166 28.16 8.58 24.96
C LEU A 166 29.69 8.65 24.76
N SER A 167 30.24 9.81 24.39
CA SER A 167 31.69 9.98 24.23
C SER A 167 32.45 9.89 25.56
N SER A 168 33.59 9.20 25.53
CA SER A 168 34.36 8.78 26.71
C SER A 168 34.82 9.88 27.69
N PRO A 169 35.05 11.17 27.34
CA PRO A 169 35.55 12.14 28.31
C PRO A 169 34.45 12.73 29.23
N LEU A 170 33.17 12.70 28.83
CA LEU A 170 32.06 13.33 29.58
C LEU A 170 31.18 12.33 30.32
N ARG A 171 31.31 11.04 30.02
CA ARG A 171 30.48 9.95 30.54
C ARG A 171 30.66 9.71 32.05
N GLY A 172 31.83 10.01 32.61
CA GLY A 172 32.12 9.72 34.02
C GLY A 172 31.91 8.22 34.36
N PRO A 173 31.48 7.87 35.60
CA PRO A 173 31.19 6.49 36.00
C PRO A 173 29.81 5.98 35.54
N LEU A 174 29.06 6.76 34.76
CA LEU A 174 27.69 6.42 34.41
C LEU A 174 27.66 5.39 33.25
N PRO A 175 26.77 4.38 33.32
CA PRO A 175 26.61 3.42 32.24
C PRO A 175 26.01 4.10 31.00
N ALA A 176 26.48 3.75 29.80
CA ALA A 176 25.97 4.31 28.55
C ALA A 176 24.51 3.93 28.30
N ALA A 177 24.07 2.80 28.85
CA ALA A 177 22.67 2.41 28.88
C ALA A 177 21.78 3.49 29.51
N LEU A 178 22.20 4.08 30.64
CA LEU A 178 21.45 5.13 31.31
C LEU A 178 21.47 6.42 30.50
N LEU A 179 22.63 6.80 29.96
CA LEU A 179 22.78 8.02 29.17
C LEU A 179 21.94 8.02 27.89
N SER A 180 21.93 6.90 27.15
CA SER A 180 21.05 6.74 25.98
C SER A 180 19.57 6.81 26.36
N GLY A 181 19.18 6.24 27.51
CA GLY A 181 17.83 6.37 28.07
C GLY A 181 17.46 7.82 28.42
N VAL A 182 18.40 8.60 28.97
CA VAL A 182 18.19 10.03 29.27
C VAL A 182 17.96 10.83 27.98
N VAL A 183 18.74 10.58 26.93
CA VAL A 183 18.52 11.25 25.63
C VAL A 183 17.16 10.90 25.04
N ALA A 184 16.74 9.63 25.14
CA ALA A 184 15.41 9.20 24.72
C ALA A 184 14.33 9.97 25.49
N LEU A 185 14.48 10.12 26.82
CA LEU A 185 13.54 10.86 27.65
C LEU A 185 13.45 12.34 27.27
N VAL A 186 14.59 12.98 26.98
CA VAL A 186 14.63 14.37 26.47
C VAL A 186 13.91 14.48 25.12
N CYS A 187 14.08 13.50 24.24
CA CYS A 187 13.34 13.49 22.96
C CYS A 187 11.82 13.32 23.18
N VAL A 188 11.41 12.49 24.15
CA VAL A 188 10.00 12.34 24.54
C VAL A 188 9.43 13.65 25.09
N THR A 189 10.15 14.35 25.96
CA THR A 189 9.66 15.63 26.51
C THR A 189 9.50 16.66 25.39
N VAL A 190 10.47 16.79 24.49
CA VAL A 190 10.36 17.66 23.31
C VAL A 190 9.16 17.26 22.44
N LEU A 191 8.90 15.97 22.23
CA LEU A 191 7.73 15.49 21.47
C LEU A 191 6.39 15.82 22.15
N THR A 192 6.33 15.79 23.49
CA THR A 192 5.11 16.15 24.21
C THR A 192 4.77 17.64 24.06
N TRP A 193 5.78 18.50 23.97
CA TRP A 193 5.62 19.93 23.67
C TRP A 193 5.41 20.22 22.17
N HIS A 194 6.09 19.48 21.29
CA HIS A 194 6.08 19.68 19.83
C HIS A 194 5.72 18.38 19.10
N ARG A 195 4.42 18.07 19.05
CA ARG A 195 3.89 16.83 18.45
C ARG A 195 4.09 16.70 16.93
N ARG A 196 4.60 17.72 16.24
CA ARG A 196 4.79 17.75 14.78
C ARG A 196 6.19 17.28 14.33
N LEU A 197 6.92 16.54 15.18
CA LEU A 197 8.29 16.07 14.90
C LEU A 197 8.37 14.53 14.83
N PRO A 198 7.74 13.86 13.84
CA PRO A 198 7.64 12.40 13.80
C PRO A 198 8.99 11.68 13.72
N SER A 199 10.04 12.35 13.21
CA SER A 199 11.40 11.80 13.17
C SER A 199 12.04 11.64 14.55
N LEU A 200 11.71 12.51 15.51
CA LEU A 200 12.14 12.33 16.90
C LEU A 200 11.50 11.11 17.54
N ALA A 201 10.26 10.76 17.17
CA ALA A 201 9.60 9.56 17.71
C ALA A 201 10.35 8.29 17.30
N ILE A 202 10.89 8.24 16.09
CA ILE A 202 11.77 7.15 15.63
C ILE A 202 13.07 7.15 16.45
N MET A 203 13.67 8.32 16.68
CA MET A 203 14.89 8.45 17.48
C MET A 203 14.70 7.96 18.92
N VAL A 204 13.57 8.26 19.56
CA VAL A 204 13.23 7.73 20.89
C VAL A 204 13.26 6.21 20.88
N VAL A 205 12.62 5.56 19.91
CA VAL A 205 12.58 4.09 19.83
C VAL A 205 13.98 3.51 19.62
N LEU A 206 14.80 4.11 18.75
CA LEU A 206 16.17 3.68 18.52
C LEU A 206 17.05 3.84 19.76
N LEU A 207 16.94 4.97 20.47
CA LEU A 207 17.69 5.22 21.69
C LEU A 207 17.23 4.34 22.86
N SER A 208 15.93 4.05 22.98
CA SER A 208 15.41 3.09 23.95
C SER A 208 15.86 1.67 23.65
N ALA A 209 15.92 1.28 22.37
CA ALA A 209 16.48 -0.01 21.96
C ALA A 209 17.97 -0.09 22.28
N LEU A 210 18.73 0.97 21.95
CA LEU A 210 20.15 1.06 22.24
C LEU A 210 20.42 1.00 23.75
N SER A 211 19.59 1.67 24.56
CA SER A 211 19.66 1.62 26.02
C SER A 211 19.52 0.20 26.55
N GLY A 212 18.56 -0.57 26.03
CA GLY A 212 18.39 -1.99 26.37
C GLY A 212 19.58 -2.87 25.95
N VAL A 213 20.09 -2.69 24.72
CA VAL A 213 21.28 -3.41 24.22
C VAL A 213 22.49 -3.13 25.11
N LEU A 214 22.76 -1.85 25.40
CA LEU A 214 23.90 -1.43 26.21
C LEU A 214 23.75 -1.88 27.67
N ALA A 215 22.54 -1.94 28.22
CA ALA A 215 22.32 -2.41 29.59
C ALA A 215 22.82 -3.85 29.81
N VAL A 216 22.85 -4.65 28.74
CA VAL A 216 23.35 -6.03 28.76
C VAL A 216 24.79 -6.12 28.27
N ALA A 217 25.11 -5.50 27.14
CA ALA A 217 26.37 -5.74 26.43
C ALA A 217 27.54 -4.84 26.89
N GLU A 218 27.28 -3.80 27.68
CA GLU A 218 28.31 -2.83 28.08
C GLU A 218 29.44 -3.50 28.89
N GLY A 219 30.67 -3.39 28.38
CA GLY A 219 31.86 -3.96 29.02
C GLY A 219 32.01 -5.48 28.86
N LEU A 220 31.10 -6.14 28.14
CA LEU A 220 31.17 -7.57 27.85
C LEU A 220 31.73 -7.82 26.44
N ALA A 221 32.36 -8.99 26.26
CA ALA A 221 32.71 -9.48 24.93
C ALA A 221 31.44 -9.95 24.20
N TRP A 222 31.37 -9.66 22.89
CA TRP A 222 30.25 -10.10 22.05
C TRP A 222 30.32 -11.60 21.80
N THR A 223 29.58 -12.36 22.60
CA THR A 223 29.29 -13.78 22.36
C THR A 223 27.85 -13.94 21.85
N PRO A 224 27.50 -15.08 21.22
CA PRO A 224 26.12 -15.33 20.77
C PRO A 224 25.09 -15.21 21.91
N GLU A 225 25.44 -15.64 23.12
CA GLU A 225 24.60 -15.52 24.31
C GLU A 225 24.38 -14.05 24.71
N VAL A 226 25.46 -13.25 24.79
CA VAL A 226 25.37 -11.82 25.09
C VAL A 226 24.56 -11.10 24.01
N ALA A 227 24.76 -11.45 22.74
CA ALA A 227 23.99 -10.90 21.63
C ALA A 227 22.50 -11.23 21.76
N ALA A 228 22.13 -12.47 22.11
CA ALA A 228 20.75 -12.88 22.32
C ALA A 228 20.06 -12.04 23.39
N TRP A 229 20.68 -11.92 24.57
CA TRP A 229 20.15 -11.13 25.68
C TRP A 229 20.10 -9.63 25.35
N ALA A 230 21.13 -9.10 24.67
CA ALA A 230 21.19 -7.70 24.29
C ALA A 230 20.11 -7.33 23.26
N PHE A 231 19.91 -8.15 22.23
CA PHE A 231 18.81 -7.94 21.27
C PHE A 231 17.44 -8.10 21.92
N GLY A 232 17.26 -9.05 22.84
CA GLY A 232 16.03 -9.20 23.62
C GLY A 232 15.73 -7.97 24.46
N ALA A 233 16.71 -7.48 25.23
CA ALA A 233 16.58 -6.29 26.06
C ALA A 233 16.32 -5.02 25.22
N GLY A 234 17.02 -4.87 24.10
CA GLY A 234 16.78 -3.78 23.15
C GLY A 234 15.38 -3.83 22.54
N ALA A 235 14.90 -5.01 22.15
CA ALA A 235 13.54 -5.19 21.65
C ALA A 235 12.49 -4.83 22.71
N CYS A 236 12.67 -5.22 23.97
CA CYS A 236 11.80 -4.81 25.07
C CYS A 236 11.76 -3.28 25.25
N GLY A 237 12.92 -2.62 25.23
CA GLY A 237 13.01 -1.16 25.30
C GLY A 237 12.27 -0.48 24.13
N ALA A 238 12.43 -1.02 22.91
CA ALA A 238 11.72 -0.53 21.73
C ALA A 238 10.19 -0.70 21.87
N VAL A 239 9.70 -1.86 22.31
CA VAL A 239 8.25 -2.11 22.49
C VAL A 239 7.63 -1.08 23.44
N VAL A 240 8.26 -0.83 24.58
CA VAL A 240 7.77 0.14 25.56
C VAL A 240 7.71 1.54 24.96
N ALA A 241 8.76 1.95 24.23
CA ALA A 241 8.79 3.24 23.55
C ALA A 241 7.71 3.35 22.46
N ILE A 242 7.57 2.34 21.60
CA ILE A 242 6.56 2.33 20.53
C ILE A 242 5.15 2.39 21.14
N ALA A 243 4.87 1.60 22.17
CA ALA A 243 3.57 1.60 22.86
C ALA A 243 3.27 2.97 23.49
N GLY A 244 4.23 3.57 24.19
CA GLY A 244 4.09 4.90 24.79
C GLY A 244 3.85 6.00 23.74
N LEU A 245 4.62 6.00 22.66
CA LEU A 245 4.48 6.99 21.57
C LEU A 245 3.18 6.80 20.77
N SER A 246 2.72 5.56 20.62
CA SER A 246 1.43 5.25 20.00
C SER A 246 0.27 5.72 20.88
N PHE A 247 0.36 5.52 22.20
CA PHE A 247 -0.61 6.03 23.17
C PHE A 247 -0.70 7.56 23.15
N LEU A 248 0.46 8.24 23.06
CA LEU A 248 0.54 9.69 22.90
C LEU A 248 0.11 10.21 21.52
N ARG A 249 -0.17 9.31 20.56
CA ARG A 249 -0.56 9.60 19.17
C ARG A 249 0.46 10.48 18.43
N VAL A 250 1.74 10.34 18.74
CA VAL A 250 2.84 11.09 18.08
C VAL A 250 3.57 10.26 17.03
N LEU A 251 3.43 8.94 17.07
CA LEU A 251 4.06 8.03 16.11
C LEU A 251 3.12 7.76 14.94
N PRO A 252 3.47 8.14 13.69
CA PRO A 252 2.64 7.84 12.54
C PRO A 252 2.53 6.33 12.32
N LEU A 253 1.36 5.89 11.85
CA LEU A 253 0.99 4.48 11.76
C LEU A 253 1.97 3.65 10.93
N ARG A 254 2.46 4.19 9.81
CA ARG A 254 3.47 3.54 8.97
C ARG A 254 4.78 3.28 9.73
N SER A 255 5.27 4.29 10.45
CA SER A 255 6.50 4.15 11.25
C SER A 255 6.30 3.18 12.41
N ALA A 256 5.12 3.20 13.04
CA ALA A 256 4.80 2.21 14.08
C ALA A 256 4.84 0.78 13.54
N ALA A 257 4.20 0.50 12.40
CA ALA A 257 4.24 -0.81 11.76
C ALA A 257 5.66 -1.23 11.35
N THR A 258 6.48 -0.29 10.87
CA THR A 258 7.91 -0.50 10.55
C THR A 258 8.70 -0.92 11.80
N LEU A 259 8.51 -0.21 12.91
CA LEU A 259 9.25 -0.47 14.14
C LEU A 259 8.79 -1.76 14.82
N TYR A 260 7.48 -2.05 14.83
CA TYR A 260 6.97 -3.31 15.37
C TYR A 260 7.48 -4.52 14.59
N THR A 261 7.53 -4.45 13.25
CA THR A 261 8.07 -5.56 12.45
C THR A 261 9.56 -5.78 12.68
N LEU A 262 10.35 -4.71 12.82
CA LEU A 262 11.75 -4.81 13.23
C LEU A 262 11.92 -5.45 14.61
N VAL A 263 11.09 -5.09 15.58
CA VAL A 263 11.10 -5.70 16.92
C VAL A 263 10.78 -7.19 16.84
N VAL A 264 9.78 -7.59 16.05
CA VAL A 264 9.44 -9.02 15.86
C VAL A 264 10.62 -9.79 15.28
N LEU A 265 11.30 -9.24 14.27
CA LEU A 265 12.50 -9.84 13.70
C LEU A 265 13.67 -9.90 14.69
N ALA A 266 13.89 -8.85 15.48
CA ALA A 266 14.93 -8.80 16.50
C ALA A 266 14.69 -9.82 17.61
N LEU A 267 13.44 -9.99 18.06
CA LEU A 267 13.06 -11.03 19.02
C LEU A 267 13.23 -12.44 18.42
N GLY A 268 12.87 -12.62 17.15
CA GLY A 268 13.13 -13.87 16.43
C GLY A 268 14.61 -14.21 16.39
N ALA A 269 15.46 -13.24 16.03
CA ALA A 269 16.91 -13.41 16.02
C ALA A 269 17.48 -13.69 17.41
N ALA A 270 17.04 -12.94 18.43
CA ALA A 270 17.42 -13.17 19.82
C ALA A 270 17.07 -14.59 20.27
N SER A 271 15.85 -15.05 19.95
CA SER A 271 15.41 -16.41 20.30
C SER A 271 16.25 -17.48 19.62
N ALA A 272 16.57 -17.32 18.32
CA ALA A 272 17.41 -18.26 17.59
C ALA A 272 18.82 -18.38 18.21
N LEU A 273 19.42 -17.24 18.56
CA LEU A 273 20.72 -17.21 19.24
C LEU A 273 20.64 -17.85 20.64
N SER A 274 19.56 -17.63 21.40
CA SER A 274 19.34 -18.30 22.70
C SER A 274 19.22 -19.81 22.58
N PHE A 275 18.73 -20.33 21.45
CA PHE A 275 18.70 -21.76 21.15
C PHE A 275 20.05 -22.32 20.64
N GLY A 276 21.10 -21.51 20.63
CA GLY A 276 22.43 -21.92 20.20
C GLY A 276 22.61 -22.03 18.68
N ILE A 277 21.67 -21.47 17.90
CA ILE A 277 21.84 -21.36 16.45
C ILE A 277 22.99 -20.41 16.17
N THR A 278 23.85 -20.75 15.20
CA THR A 278 24.98 -19.91 14.82
C THR A 278 24.49 -18.53 14.34
N PRO A 279 25.32 -17.48 14.43
CA PRO A 279 24.94 -16.15 13.95
C PRO A 279 24.53 -16.15 12.45
N GLU A 280 25.22 -16.94 11.64
CA GLU A 280 24.92 -17.12 10.21
C GLU A 280 23.58 -17.85 9.98
N GLY A 281 23.34 -18.92 10.74
CA GLY A 281 22.06 -19.63 10.72
C GLY A 281 20.90 -18.75 11.18
N THR A 282 21.14 -17.89 12.17
CA THR A 282 20.17 -16.90 12.65
C THR A 282 19.85 -15.88 11.55
N ALA A 283 20.86 -15.39 10.84
CA ALA A 283 20.65 -14.49 9.71
C ALA A 283 19.82 -15.15 8.59
N ALA A 284 20.10 -16.42 8.28
CA ALA A 284 19.29 -17.18 7.33
C ALA A 284 17.83 -17.37 7.81
N ALA A 285 17.62 -17.60 9.11
CA ALA A 285 16.30 -17.68 9.71
C ALA A 285 15.53 -16.34 9.60
N VAL A 286 16.22 -15.21 9.80
CA VAL A 286 15.64 -13.87 9.63
C VAL A 286 15.24 -13.64 8.16
N VAL A 287 16.06 -14.04 7.18
CA VAL A 287 15.70 -13.96 5.75
C VAL A 287 14.42 -14.75 5.46
N ALA A 288 14.29 -15.97 5.99
CA ALA A 288 13.07 -16.77 5.83
C ALA A 288 11.86 -16.15 6.53
N ALA A 289 12.03 -15.63 7.75
CA ALA A 289 10.98 -14.95 8.49
C ALA A 289 10.48 -13.69 7.76
N VAL A 290 11.39 -12.94 7.13
CA VAL A 290 11.02 -11.79 6.29
C VAL A 290 10.10 -12.20 5.14
N LEU A 291 10.41 -13.28 4.42
CA LEU A 291 9.49 -13.74 3.36
C LEU A 291 8.11 -14.09 3.94
N LEU A 292 8.04 -14.82 5.06
CA LEU A 292 6.75 -15.14 5.68
C LEU A 292 5.96 -13.88 6.08
N ILE A 293 6.65 -12.86 6.60
CA ILE A 293 6.05 -11.56 6.91
C ILE A 293 5.53 -10.88 5.64
N LEU A 294 6.30 -10.90 4.55
CA LEU A 294 5.87 -10.31 3.26
C LEU A 294 4.65 -11.03 2.69
N LEU A 295 4.59 -12.36 2.79
CA LEU A 295 3.41 -13.15 2.41
C LEU A 295 2.18 -12.80 3.27
N ALA A 296 2.37 -12.59 4.57
CA ALA A 296 1.29 -12.24 5.50
C ALA A 296 0.91 -10.74 5.47
N ALA A 297 1.74 -9.86 4.91
CA ALA A 297 1.61 -8.41 5.00
C ALA A 297 0.26 -7.85 4.47
N PRO A 298 -0.33 -8.34 3.36
CA PRO A 298 -1.63 -7.85 2.90
C PRO A 298 -2.77 -8.24 3.85
N ALA A 299 -2.76 -9.47 4.36
CA ALA A 299 -3.75 -9.96 5.31
C ALA A 299 -3.63 -9.22 6.66
N ALA A 300 -2.41 -9.06 7.17
CA ALA A 300 -2.15 -8.30 8.39
C ALA A 300 -2.57 -6.83 8.23
N GLY A 301 -2.23 -6.17 7.11
CA GLY A 301 -2.58 -4.78 6.86
C GLY A 301 -4.08 -4.54 6.80
N SER A 302 -4.83 -5.41 6.13
CA SER A 302 -6.29 -5.31 6.04
C SER A 302 -6.98 -5.59 7.38
N GLN A 303 -6.55 -6.63 8.10
CA GLN A 303 -7.12 -6.98 9.41
C GLN A 303 -6.83 -5.92 10.48
N LEU A 304 -5.58 -5.44 10.58
CA LEU A 304 -5.18 -4.41 11.55
C LEU A 304 -5.84 -3.05 11.27
N ALA A 305 -6.19 -2.77 10.01
CA ALA A 305 -6.95 -1.57 9.65
C ALA A 305 -8.47 -1.71 9.91
N GLY A 306 -8.95 -2.90 10.29
CA GLY A 306 -10.37 -3.17 10.50
C GLY A 306 -11.18 -3.19 9.21
N LEU A 307 -10.55 -3.50 8.07
CA LEU A 307 -11.28 -3.78 6.84
C LEU A 307 -12.00 -5.12 7.00
N LYS A 308 -13.32 -5.10 6.80
CA LYS A 308 -14.16 -6.28 6.86
C LYS A 308 -14.42 -6.76 5.45
N VAL A 309 -14.29 -8.08 5.24
CA VAL A 309 -14.74 -8.69 3.99
C VAL A 309 -16.27 -8.55 3.93
N PRO A 310 -16.83 -7.95 2.87
CA PRO A 310 -18.27 -7.86 2.70
C PRO A 310 -18.88 -9.27 2.72
N ALA A 311 -19.91 -9.47 3.54
CA ALA A 311 -20.63 -10.73 3.52
C ALA A 311 -21.40 -10.82 2.19
N LEU A 312 -21.10 -11.86 1.41
CA LEU A 312 -21.91 -12.22 0.25
C LEU A 312 -23.22 -12.83 0.79
N PRO A 313 -24.39 -12.33 0.36
CA PRO A 313 -25.65 -12.89 0.79
C PRO A 313 -25.72 -14.36 0.40
N SER A 314 -26.20 -15.20 1.32
CA SER A 314 -26.52 -16.59 0.98
C SER A 314 -27.69 -16.61 -0.01
N ALA A 315 -27.79 -17.67 -0.83
CA ALA A 315 -28.81 -17.76 -1.87
C ALA A 315 -30.22 -17.51 -1.30
N GLY A 316 -30.93 -16.51 -1.85
CA GLY A 316 -32.26 -16.10 -1.41
C GLY A 316 -32.31 -14.93 -0.42
N GLN A 317 -31.18 -14.42 0.07
CA GLN A 317 -31.12 -13.17 0.84
C GLN A 317 -31.06 -11.95 -0.07
N ASP A 318 -31.64 -10.83 0.37
CA ASP A 318 -31.66 -9.56 -0.37
C ASP A 318 -30.24 -8.99 -0.51
N LEU A 319 -29.84 -8.68 -1.75
CA LEU A 319 -28.53 -8.10 -2.10
C LEU A 319 -28.29 -6.76 -1.39
N LYS A 320 -29.37 -6.03 -1.05
CA LYS A 320 -29.30 -4.76 -0.32
C LYS A 320 -28.69 -4.88 1.08
N ALA A 321 -28.59 -6.08 1.64
CA ALA A 321 -27.92 -6.32 2.91
C ALA A 321 -26.41 -6.01 2.85
N SER A 322 -25.78 -6.13 1.66
CA SER A 322 -24.36 -5.88 1.43
C SER A 322 -24.04 -4.43 1.03
N ASP A 323 -25.04 -3.66 0.62
CA ASP A 323 -24.90 -2.27 0.13
C ASP A 323 -24.92 -1.20 1.25
N ARG A 324 -24.69 -1.60 2.52
CA ARG A 324 -24.67 -0.62 3.62
C ARG A 324 -23.45 0.32 3.44
N PRO A 325 -23.67 1.62 3.20
CA PRO A 325 -22.56 2.55 3.02
C PRO A 325 -21.80 2.69 4.33
N ASP A 326 -20.49 2.44 4.26
CA ASP A 326 -19.58 2.57 5.37
C ASP A 326 -18.79 3.88 5.20
N PRO A 327 -19.13 4.94 5.97
CA PRO A 327 -18.57 6.28 5.74
C PRO A 327 -17.05 6.33 5.96
N ASP A 328 -16.49 5.41 6.75
CA ASP A 328 -15.08 5.41 7.14
C ASP A 328 -14.24 4.41 6.33
N ILE A 329 -14.78 3.84 5.25
CA ILE A 329 -14.10 2.80 4.48
C ILE A 329 -12.81 3.31 3.84
N MET A 330 -12.82 4.55 3.34
CA MET A 330 -11.64 5.17 2.73
C MET A 330 -10.54 5.42 3.76
N ASP A 331 -10.89 5.86 4.97
CA ASP A 331 -9.93 6.05 6.05
C ASP A 331 -9.32 4.73 6.53
N ARG A 332 -10.10 3.64 6.53
CA ARG A 332 -9.57 2.30 6.81
C ARG A 332 -8.70 1.78 5.68
N ALA A 333 -9.06 2.05 4.42
CA ALA A 333 -8.23 1.70 3.28
C ALA A 333 -6.87 2.41 3.32
N HIS A 334 -6.84 3.72 3.61
CA HIS A 334 -5.59 4.47 3.78
C HIS A 334 -4.76 3.94 4.95
N ARG A 335 -5.39 3.62 6.09
CA ARG A 335 -4.71 2.97 7.22
C ARG A 335 -4.10 1.62 6.83
N ALA A 336 -4.82 0.79 6.08
CA ALA A 336 -4.33 -0.51 5.60
C ALA A 336 -3.09 -0.34 4.72
N VAL A 337 -3.10 0.63 3.81
CA VAL A 337 -1.93 0.96 2.97
C VAL A 337 -0.74 1.38 3.83
N HIS A 338 -0.93 2.27 4.80
CA HIS A 338 0.17 2.70 5.68
C HIS A 338 0.73 1.57 6.55
N ILE A 339 -0.12 0.68 7.07
CA ILE A 339 0.32 -0.48 7.84
C ILE A 339 1.10 -1.43 6.92
N HIS A 340 0.59 -1.71 5.72
CA HIS A 340 1.23 -2.58 4.76
C HIS A 340 2.61 -2.05 4.31
N GLU A 341 2.70 -0.77 3.93
CA GLU A 341 3.98 -0.11 3.61
C GLU A 341 4.96 -0.19 4.78
N GLY A 342 4.46 0.01 6.01
CA GLY A 342 5.28 -0.07 7.21
C GLY A 342 5.82 -1.48 7.46
N ILE A 343 4.99 -2.52 7.27
CA ILE A 343 5.42 -3.91 7.39
C ILE A 343 6.53 -4.23 6.39
N ILE A 344 6.37 -3.81 5.12
CA ILE A 344 7.37 -4.03 4.08
C ILE A 344 8.68 -3.32 4.42
N LEU A 345 8.62 -2.04 4.84
CA LEU A 345 9.81 -1.29 5.23
C LEU A 345 10.56 -1.96 6.38
N GLY A 346 9.86 -2.36 7.45
CA GLY A 346 10.51 -2.93 8.62
C GLY A 346 11.07 -4.32 8.35
N ALA A 347 10.36 -5.12 7.55
CA ALA A 347 10.86 -6.41 7.07
C ALA A 347 12.17 -6.26 6.30
N LEU A 348 12.28 -5.24 5.44
CA LEU A 348 13.46 -5.04 4.61
C LEU A 348 14.63 -4.38 5.35
N LEU A 349 14.34 -3.50 6.32
CA LEU A 349 15.37 -2.99 7.23
C LEU A 349 16.00 -4.12 8.06
N GLY A 350 15.22 -5.14 8.44
CA GLY A 350 15.74 -6.36 9.06
C GLY A 350 16.44 -7.30 8.09
N LEU A 351 15.95 -7.38 6.85
CA LEU A 351 16.51 -8.26 5.81
C LEU A 351 17.92 -7.86 5.40
N LEU A 352 18.18 -6.57 5.17
CA LEU A 352 19.47 -6.11 4.62
C LEU A 352 20.69 -6.57 5.44
N PRO A 353 20.76 -6.33 6.76
CA PRO A 353 21.89 -6.83 7.55
C PRO A 353 21.93 -8.36 7.57
N ALA A 354 20.78 -9.04 7.62
CA ALA A 354 20.72 -10.50 7.64
C ALA A 354 21.24 -11.13 6.34
N VAL A 355 20.81 -10.64 5.18
CA VAL A 355 21.25 -11.18 3.89
C VAL A 355 22.72 -10.89 3.63
N LEU A 356 23.23 -9.72 4.03
CA LEU A 356 24.65 -9.41 3.95
C LEU A 356 25.49 -10.32 4.88
N MET A 357 25.00 -10.59 6.09
CA MET A 357 25.65 -11.52 7.02
C MET A 357 25.69 -12.94 6.46
N VAL A 358 24.61 -13.41 5.82
CA VAL A 358 24.63 -14.69 5.08
C VAL A 358 25.66 -14.64 3.96
N GLY A 359 25.72 -13.56 3.18
CA GLY A 359 26.75 -13.39 2.14
C GLY A 359 28.18 -13.48 2.69
N LEU A 360 28.43 -12.89 3.86
CA LEU A 360 29.74 -12.91 4.51
C LEU A 360 30.15 -14.30 5.02
N SER A 361 29.20 -15.21 5.29
CA SER A 361 29.50 -16.60 5.68
C SER A 361 30.15 -17.42 4.56
N GLY A 362 29.96 -17.01 3.30
CA GLY A 362 30.53 -17.69 2.14
C GLY A 362 29.83 -18.99 1.77
N GLY A 363 30.24 -19.55 0.63
CA GLY A 363 29.82 -20.87 0.18
C GLY A 363 28.54 -20.93 -0.65
N GLY A 364 28.30 -22.11 -1.24
CA GLY A 364 27.28 -22.29 -2.27
C GLY A 364 25.84 -22.14 -1.76
N PHE A 365 25.56 -22.56 -0.52
CA PHE A 365 24.23 -22.43 0.07
C PHE A 365 23.88 -20.97 0.40
N ALA A 366 24.83 -20.21 0.94
CA ALA A 366 24.67 -18.76 1.15
C ALA A 366 24.43 -18.03 -0.17
N GLN A 367 25.22 -18.37 -1.20
CA GLN A 367 25.04 -17.81 -2.53
C GLN A 367 23.65 -18.15 -3.12
N ALA A 368 23.21 -19.40 -3.01
CA ALA A 368 21.90 -19.83 -3.49
C ALA A 368 20.74 -19.16 -2.73
N LEU A 369 20.89 -18.93 -1.42
CA LEU A 369 19.92 -18.17 -0.63
C LEU A 369 19.85 -16.72 -1.11
N GLY A 370 21.01 -16.09 -1.38
CA GLY A 370 21.10 -14.75 -1.94
C GLY A 370 20.40 -14.63 -3.30
N VAL A 371 20.61 -15.59 -4.21
CA VAL A 371 19.94 -15.64 -5.52
C VAL A 371 18.42 -15.81 -5.35
N SER A 372 17.99 -16.71 -4.47
CA SER A 372 16.56 -16.96 -4.21
C SER A 372 15.88 -15.72 -3.62
N THR A 373 16.55 -15.05 -2.67
CA THR A 373 16.05 -13.82 -2.04
C THR A 373 15.94 -12.69 -3.07
N ALA A 374 16.99 -12.48 -3.88
CA ALA A 374 17.00 -11.46 -4.92
C ALA A 374 15.91 -11.71 -5.97
N GLY A 375 15.80 -12.94 -6.47
CA GLY A 375 14.79 -13.31 -7.47
C GLY A 375 13.37 -13.11 -6.96
N ALA A 376 13.08 -13.55 -5.73
CA ALA A 376 11.77 -13.36 -5.12
C ALA A 376 11.43 -11.86 -4.99
N LEU A 377 12.34 -11.04 -4.43
CA LEU A 377 12.06 -9.64 -4.15
C LEU A 377 12.02 -8.74 -5.40
N LEU A 378 12.86 -9.00 -6.41
CA LEU A 378 12.81 -8.27 -7.68
C LEU A 378 11.45 -8.45 -8.34
N LEU A 379 11.01 -9.70 -8.49
CA LEU A 379 9.76 -10.04 -9.16
C LEU A 379 8.56 -9.56 -8.34
N HIS A 380 8.64 -9.67 -7.02
CA HIS A 380 7.62 -9.14 -6.12
C HIS A 380 7.50 -7.61 -6.19
N SER A 381 8.63 -6.89 -6.30
CA SER A 381 8.65 -5.42 -6.39
C SER A 381 7.88 -4.89 -7.60
N ALA A 382 7.95 -5.60 -8.74
CA ALA A 382 7.32 -5.20 -9.99
C ALA A 382 5.78 -5.22 -9.92
N ARG A 383 5.20 -5.92 -8.94
CA ARG A 383 3.74 -6.04 -8.76
C ARG A 383 3.16 -5.02 -7.79
N HIS A 384 3.99 -4.34 -7.00
CA HIS A 384 3.52 -3.35 -6.03
C HIS A 384 3.20 -2.03 -6.72
N ARG A 385 2.01 -1.48 -6.44
CA ARG A 385 1.61 -0.15 -6.94
C ARG A 385 2.14 1.00 -6.09
N SER A 386 2.42 0.76 -4.80
CA SER A 386 2.97 1.80 -3.92
C SER A 386 4.46 1.99 -4.19
N PRO A 387 4.91 3.19 -4.61
CA PRO A 387 6.30 3.42 -5.00
C PRO A 387 7.27 3.13 -3.85
N LEU A 388 6.87 3.42 -2.62
CA LEU A 388 7.67 3.17 -1.43
C LEU A 388 7.93 1.68 -1.23
N ALA A 389 6.90 0.82 -1.31
CA ALA A 389 7.09 -0.63 -1.18
C ALA A 389 7.92 -1.19 -2.33
N THR A 390 7.69 -0.71 -3.57
CA THR A 390 8.49 -1.09 -4.75
C THR A 390 9.96 -0.77 -4.54
N TRP A 391 10.30 0.47 -4.13
CA TRP A 391 11.68 0.87 -3.85
C TRP A 391 12.29 0.07 -2.71
N ALA A 392 11.55 -0.17 -1.64
CA ALA A 392 12.04 -0.95 -0.52
C ALA A 392 12.39 -2.38 -1.00
N LEU A 393 11.45 -3.08 -1.65
CA LEU A 393 11.66 -4.46 -2.13
C LEU A 393 12.81 -4.53 -3.14
N PHE A 394 12.92 -3.55 -4.02
CA PHE A 394 14.03 -3.42 -4.95
C PHE A 394 15.39 -3.27 -4.24
N LEU A 395 15.47 -2.44 -3.20
CA LEU A 395 16.68 -2.33 -2.36
C LEU A 395 17.00 -3.64 -1.63
N GLY A 396 15.99 -4.35 -1.15
CA GLY A 396 16.15 -5.69 -0.57
C GLY A 396 16.71 -6.70 -1.57
N ALA A 397 16.23 -6.67 -2.80
CA ALA A 397 16.76 -7.46 -3.90
C ALA A 397 18.22 -7.14 -4.22
N LEU A 398 18.60 -5.86 -4.25
CA LEU A 398 20.00 -5.45 -4.40
C LEU A 398 20.86 -5.95 -3.24
N GLY A 399 20.34 -5.96 -2.01
CA GLY A 399 20.99 -6.59 -0.86
C GLY A 399 21.21 -8.10 -1.06
N GLY A 400 20.21 -8.81 -1.60
CA GLY A 400 20.34 -10.22 -1.99
C GLY A 400 21.43 -10.44 -3.03
N LEU A 401 21.49 -9.60 -4.07
CA LEU A 401 22.52 -9.66 -5.11
C LEU A 401 23.91 -9.34 -4.57
N ALA A 402 24.03 -8.38 -3.66
CA ALA A 402 25.28 -8.11 -2.95
C ALA A 402 25.73 -9.34 -2.15
N ALA A 403 24.80 -10.03 -1.47
CA ALA A 403 25.10 -11.26 -0.76
C ALA A 403 25.56 -12.40 -1.69
N VAL A 404 25.03 -12.50 -2.91
CA VAL A 404 25.51 -13.45 -3.94
C VAL A 404 26.99 -13.23 -4.27
N VAL A 405 27.38 -11.97 -4.43
CA VAL A 405 28.78 -11.60 -4.73
C VAL A 405 29.67 -11.83 -3.51
N LEU A 406 29.23 -11.41 -2.33
CA LEU A 406 29.97 -11.64 -1.08
C LEU A 406 30.21 -13.14 -0.84
N ALA A 407 29.17 -13.97 -1.01
CA ALA A 407 29.27 -15.41 -0.79
C ALA A 407 30.25 -16.11 -1.74
N ALA A 408 30.41 -15.59 -2.96
CA ALA A 408 31.33 -16.15 -3.95
C ALA A 408 32.80 -15.77 -3.69
N VAL A 409 33.03 -14.60 -3.09
CA VAL A 409 34.37 -14.08 -2.81
C VAL A 409 34.87 -14.57 -1.44
N GLN A 410 33.96 -14.92 -0.52
CA GLN A 410 34.27 -15.50 0.77
C GLN A 410 34.47 -17.02 0.64
N GLY A 411 35.75 -17.46 0.57
CA GLY A 411 36.15 -18.87 0.56
C GLY A 411 37.10 -19.25 -0.58
N PRO A 412 37.49 -20.53 -0.70
CA PRO A 412 38.26 -21.03 -1.83
C PRO A 412 37.38 -20.96 -3.09
N GLY A 413 37.51 -19.85 -3.83
CA GLY A 413 36.60 -19.46 -4.91
C GLY A 413 36.41 -20.56 -5.95
N HIS A 414 35.22 -21.21 -5.93
CA HIS A 414 34.85 -22.16 -6.95
C HIS A 414 34.46 -21.40 -8.22
N PRO A 415 34.96 -21.77 -9.42
CA PRO A 415 34.76 -20.99 -10.64
C PRO A 415 33.28 -20.80 -10.99
N THR A 416 32.42 -21.77 -10.66
CA THR A 416 30.97 -21.62 -10.90
C THR A 416 30.33 -20.57 -10.00
N GLN A 417 30.79 -20.41 -8.75
CA GLN A 417 30.27 -19.39 -7.84
C GLN A 417 30.65 -17.99 -8.33
N LEU A 418 31.89 -17.82 -8.80
CA LEU A 418 32.34 -16.59 -9.43
C LEU A 418 31.55 -16.30 -10.72
N GLY A 419 31.27 -17.33 -11.53
CA GLY A 419 30.43 -17.21 -12.72
C GLY A 419 29.02 -16.69 -12.38
N VAL A 420 28.37 -17.27 -11.37
CA VAL A 420 27.04 -16.82 -10.90
C VAL A 420 27.08 -15.38 -10.39
N ALA A 421 28.10 -15.02 -9.59
CA ALA A 421 28.28 -13.66 -9.09
C ALA A 421 28.52 -12.65 -10.23
N MET A 422 29.30 -13.02 -11.25
CA MET A 422 29.55 -12.18 -12.41
C MET A 422 28.28 -11.97 -13.23
N VAL A 423 27.47 -13.00 -13.45
CA VAL A 423 26.17 -12.89 -14.13
C VAL A 423 25.24 -11.95 -13.34
N ALA A 424 25.16 -12.10 -12.02
CA ALA A 424 24.36 -11.22 -11.16
C ALA A 424 24.82 -9.76 -11.27
N ALA A 425 26.14 -9.51 -11.20
CA ALA A 425 26.71 -8.16 -11.32
C ALA A 425 26.46 -7.53 -12.70
N LEU A 426 26.66 -8.29 -13.79
CA LEU A 426 26.39 -7.83 -15.15
C LEU A 426 24.90 -7.56 -15.39
N ALA A 427 24.01 -8.40 -14.83
CA ALA A 427 22.57 -8.18 -14.89
C ALA A 427 22.17 -6.86 -14.20
N THR A 428 22.74 -6.56 -13.02
CA THR A 428 22.51 -5.28 -12.35
C THR A 428 23.07 -4.09 -13.12
N LEU A 429 24.28 -4.20 -13.66
CA LEU A 429 24.94 -3.13 -14.39
C LEU A 429 24.21 -2.80 -15.70
N SER A 430 23.65 -3.82 -16.37
CA SER A 430 22.90 -3.67 -17.61
C SER A 430 21.44 -3.25 -17.42
N ALA A 431 20.91 -3.26 -16.19
CA ALA A 431 19.49 -2.95 -15.90
C ALA A 431 18.94 -1.67 -16.56
N PRO A 432 19.67 -0.53 -16.56
CA PRO A 432 19.19 0.70 -17.21
C PRO A 432 18.93 0.55 -18.72
N LEU A 433 19.57 -0.41 -19.38
CA LEU A 433 19.45 -0.63 -20.83
C LEU A 433 18.12 -1.30 -21.22
N TRP A 434 17.49 -2.03 -20.31
CA TRP A 434 16.30 -2.82 -20.58
C TRP A 434 15.12 -2.53 -19.65
N ALA A 435 15.30 -1.75 -18.58
CA ALA A 435 14.24 -1.40 -17.64
C ALA A 435 13.01 -0.77 -18.31
N GLY A 436 13.22 0.10 -19.31
CA GLY A 436 12.12 0.73 -20.06
C GLY A 436 11.28 -0.23 -20.91
N LYS A 437 11.79 -1.44 -21.19
CA LYS A 437 11.10 -2.46 -22.00
C LYS A 437 10.28 -3.44 -21.16
N ILE A 438 10.41 -3.40 -19.83
CA ILE A 438 9.68 -4.29 -18.91
C ILE A 438 8.15 -4.16 -19.03
N PRO A 439 7.57 -2.95 -19.21
CA PRO A 439 6.12 -2.81 -19.38
C PRO A 439 5.58 -3.45 -20.67
N GLU A 440 6.44 -3.69 -21.66
CA GLU A 440 6.10 -4.22 -22.98
C GLU A 440 6.29 -5.74 -23.08
N LEU A 441 6.58 -6.42 -21.96
CA LEU A 441 6.80 -7.85 -21.96
C LEU A 441 5.55 -8.62 -22.39
N GLU A 442 5.75 -9.62 -23.25
CA GLU A 442 4.68 -10.51 -23.69
C GLU A 442 4.06 -11.25 -22.49
N PRO A 443 2.73 -11.51 -22.51
CA PRO A 443 2.06 -12.24 -21.42
C PRO A 443 2.69 -13.59 -21.09
N THR A 444 3.24 -14.29 -22.08
CA THR A 444 3.95 -15.57 -21.90
C THR A 444 5.21 -15.41 -21.06
N THR A 445 5.97 -14.33 -21.28
CA THR A 445 7.19 -14.02 -20.51
C THR A 445 6.83 -13.67 -19.07
N VAL A 446 5.77 -12.90 -18.87
CA VAL A 446 5.25 -12.59 -17.53
C VAL A 446 4.98 -13.88 -16.76
N VAL A 447 4.23 -14.84 -17.33
CA VAL A 447 3.95 -16.13 -16.67
C VAL A 447 5.21 -16.91 -16.28
N TRP A 448 6.25 -16.90 -17.13
CA TRP A 448 7.53 -17.53 -16.78
C TRP A 448 8.22 -16.83 -15.60
N LEU A 449 8.15 -15.50 -15.52
CA LEU A 449 8.65 -14.74 -14.38
C LEU A 449 7.83 -15.07 -13.11
N GLU A 450 6.52 -15.23 -13.19
CA GLU A 450 5.70 -15.65 -12.02
C GLU A 450 6.11 -17.03 -11.50
N ARG A 451 6.42 -17.95 -12.42
CA ARG A 451 6.94 -19.29 -12.06
C ARG A 451 8.34 -19.22 -11.45
N ALA A 452 9.21 -18.35 -11.96
CA ALA A 452 10.54 -18.14 -11.42
C ALA A 452 10.49 -17.56 -9.99
N GLU A 453 9.59 -16.62 -9.73
CA GLU A 453 9.34 -16.11 -8.37
C GLU A 453 8.87 -17.22 -7.43
N SER A 454 7.89 -18.01 -7.88
CA SER A 454 7.37 -19.13 -7.09
C SER A 454 8.47 -20.14 -6.75
N LEU A 455 9.33 -20.46 -7.72
CA LEU A 455 10.48 -21.34 -7.51
C LEU A 455 11.48 -20.72 -6.52
N ALA A 456 11.78 -19.43 -6.63
CA ALA A 456 12.68 -18.73 -5.71
C ALA A 456 12.15 -18.72 -4.26
N ILE A 457 10.84 -18.58 -4.07
CA ILE A 457 10.19 -18.65 -2.75
C ILE A 457 10.28 -20.09 -2.20
N ILE A 458 9.99 -21.10 -3.03
CA ILE A 458 10.04 -22.52 -2.61
C ILE A 458 11.45 -22.94 -2.23
N THR A 459 12.49 -22.50 -2.96
CA THR A 459 13.89 -22.85 -2.66
C THR A 459 14.42 -22.13 -1.43
N LEU A 460 13.86 -20.99 -1.05
CA LEU A 460 14.36 -20.19 0.06
C LEU A 460 14.28 -20.92 1.40
N PHE A 461 13.15 -21.57 1.71
CA PHE A 461 12.96 -22.22 3.02
C PHE A 461 13.91 -23.41 3.27
N PRO A 462 14.09 -24.36 2.34
CA PRO A 462 15.09 -25.42 2.50
C PRO A 462 16.52 -24.90 2.62
N LEU A 463 16.88 -23.85 1.85
CA LEU A 463 18.21 -23.25 1.91
C LEU A 463 18.46 -22.58 3.27
N ALA A 464 17.47 -21.86 3.79
CA ALA A 464 17.55 -21.27 5.12
C ALA A 464 17.67 -22.36 6.20
N ALA A 465 16.87 -23.43 6.12
CA ALA A 465 16.95 -24.56 7.04
C ALA A 465 18.33 -25.27 7.01
N GLN A 466 18.95 -25.36 5.84
CA GLN A 466 20.31 -25.89 5.69
C GLN A 466 21.35 -25.01 6.39
N LEU A 467 21.28 -23.68 6.23
CA LEU A 467 22.20 -22.74 6.87
C LEU A 467 21.97 -22.62 8.38
N MET A 468 20.73 -22.83 8.85
CA MET A 468 20.41 -22.99 10.27
C MET A 468 20.98 -24.28 10.88
N GLY A 469 21.44 -25.22 10.06
CA GLY A 469 21.96 -26.51 10.54
C GLY A 469 20.87 -27.53 10.87
N ILE A 470 19.61 -27.30 10.51
CA ILE A 470 18.48 -28.20 10.83
C ILE A 470 18.73 -29.61 10.26
N PHE A 471 19.19 -29.71 9.02
CA PHE A 471 19.49 -31.02 8.42
C PHE A 471 20.68 -31.73 9.09
N ALA A 472 21.67 -30.98 9.59
CA ALA A 472 22.77 -31.57 10.34
C ALA A 472 22.29 -32.08 11.70
N MET A 473 21.43 -31.32 12.39
CA MET A 473 20.79 -31.72 13.63
C MET A 473 19.98 -33.01 13.46
N ILE A 474 19.15 -33.10 12.41
CA ILE A 474 18.35 -34.30 12.11
C ILE A 474 19.26 -35.51 11.85
N ARG A 475 20.34 -35.34 11.07
CA ARG A 475 21.30 -36.43 10.81
C ARG A 475 22.05 -36.87 12.06
N GLY A 476 22.33 -35.97 12.99
CA GLY A 476 23.02 -36.28 14.26
C GLY A 476 22.15 -37.04 15.27
N LEU A 477 20.85 -37.20 15.02
CA LEU A 477 19.95 -38.03 15.84
C LEU A 477 19.95 -39.52 15.42
N GLY A 478 20.66 -39.88 14.34
CA GLY A 478 20.67 -41.23 13.74
C GLY A 478 22.05 -41.88 13.73
#